data_AF-B6RRX7-F1
#
_entry.id   AF-B6RRX7-F1
#
_cell.length_a   1.000
_cell.length_b   1.000
_cell.length_c   1.000
_cell.angle_alpha   90.00
_cell.angle_beta   90.00
_cell.angle_gamma   90.00
#
_symmetry.space_group_name_H-M   'P 1'
#
loop_
_entity.id
_entity.type
_entity.pdbx_description
1 polymer ?
#
loop_
_entity_poly.entity_id
_entity_poly.type
_entity_poly.pdbx_seq_one_letter_code
_entity_poly.pdbx_strand_id
1 'polypeptide(L)'
;MTVNPLQTQASNILTAPVTTTPLPDSRKLSIVQVVLTAVKILAATALFVISCFGIFGCLLSVPLGIGGAIGLTCAALACFVIVLMSLWAGPSAKEKAYQKQIDTFAAENARLKNNLSDLEKALSSLGEVSVDLDAHVKSSEDLVTQCKHVLSEFNTLKLEMQEQLRPAASLISSVSKLLTKEDIIKLKDELQDLKNKVIQTQANVVLTNDLLQQTQGQVQQQQQLLNQLQEQVQALEQQKQQLQQVVIQLQQAAQQAGEAQHHLIAGLGAAIQQAAAPAAPAVPAAPAAPAVPEAPEVPAAPEVPAAPEAPEAPEAPEAPAPENNDNNNDDNAAS
;
A
#
# COMPACT_ATOMS: atom_id res chain seq x y z
N MET A 1 -13.93 7.06 31.16
CA MET A 1 -14.77 7.80 32.12
C MET A 1 -15.89 6.86 32.53
N THR A 2 -15.84 6.44 33.79
CA THR A 2 -16.71 5.44 34.42
C THR A 2 -18.08 6.07 34.66
N VAL A 3 -19.14 5.55 34.04
CA VAL A 3 -20.51 6.01 34.28
C VAL A 3 -21.13 5.19 35.41
N ASN A 4 -21.51 5.92 36.46
CA ASN A 4 -22.07 5.43 37.71
C ASN A 4 -23.57 5.15 37.51
N PRO A 5 -24.13 3.99 37.92
CA PRO A 5 -25.55 3.73 37.81
C PRO A 5 -26.32 4.40 38.96
N LEU A 6 -27.31 5.23 38.62
CA LEU A 6 -28.23 5.82 39.60
C LEU A 6 -29.08 4.72 40.25
N GLN A 7 -28.87 4.59 41.55
CA GLN A 7 -29.57 3.73 42.48
C GLN A 7 -30.98 4.29 42.72
N THR A 8 -32.00 3.74 42.04
CA THR A 8 -33.41 4.03 42.33
C THR A 8 -33.80 3.43 43.67
N GLN A 9 -33.83 4.27 44.70
CA GLN A 9 -34.39 3.95 46.01
C GLN A 9 -35.91 3.88 45.90
N ALA A 10 -36.47 2.68 45.74
CA ALA A 10 -37.90 2.45 45.82
C ALA A 10 -38.37 2.70 47.26
N SER A 11 -39.03 3.85 47.50
CA SER A 11 -39.72 4.12 48.75
C SER A 11 -40.90 3.16 48.88
N ASN A 12 -40.73 2.16 49.75
CA ASN A 12 -41.79 1.35 50.33
C ASN A 12 -42.84 2.26 51.00
N ILE A 13 -43.94 2.56 50.30
CA ILE A 13 -45.15 3.11 50.91
C ILE A 13 -46.37 2.46 50.24
N LEU A 14 -46.60 1.17 50.48
CA LEU A 14 -47.96 0.64 50.32
C LEU A 14 -48.14 -0.73 51.02
N THR A 15 -48.42 -0.73 52.31
CA THR A 15 -49.17 -1.86 52.92
C THR A 15 -49.79 -1.45 54.26
N ALA A 16 -51.02 -0.95 54.21
CA ALA A 16 -51.99 -1.15 55.27
C ALA A 16 -53.40 -1.16 54.63
N PRO A 17 -54.22 -2.21 54.85
CA PRO A 17 -55.57 -2.27 54.31
C PRO A 17 -56.47 -1.26 55.03
N VAL A 18 -57.07 -0.35 54.26
CA VAL A 18 -58.08 0.59 54.75
C VAL A 18 -59.43 -0.14 54.78
N THR A 19 -59.89 -0.46 55.99
CA THR A 19 -61.26 -0.95 56.22
C THR A 19 -62.25 0.19 55.94
N THR A 20 -63.06 0.03 54.91
CA THR A 20 -64.13 0.96 54.54
C THR A 20 -65.26 0.90 55.58
N THR A 21 -65.41 1.96 56.36
CA THR A 21 -66.62 2.21 57.17
C THR A 21 -67.35 3.40 56.55
N PRO A 22 -68.65 3.32 56.25
CA PRO A 22 -69.35 4.37 55.52
C PRO A 22 -69.42 5.66 56.35
N LEU A 23 -69.03 6.77 55.74
CA LEU A 23 -69.00 8.10 56.32
C LEU A 23 -70.41 8.70 56.32
N PRO A 24 -70.98 9.13 57.47
CA PRO A 24 -72.24 9.86 57.47
C PRO A 24 -72.01 11.31 57.01
N ASP A 25 -72.82 11.77 56.05
CA ASP A 25 -72.80 13.12 55.48
C ASP A 25 -72.74 14.22 56.56
N SER A 26 -71.75 15.10 56.47
CA SER A 26 -71.56 16.24 57.38
C SER A 26 -72.76 17.21 57.40
N ARG A 27 -73.52 17.31 56.29
CA ARG A 27 -74.82 18.03 56.29
C ARG A 27 -75.85 17.37 57.20
N LYS A 28 -75.90 16.04 57.25
CA LYS A 28 -76.84 15.30 58.10
C LYS A 28 -76.47 15.43 59.57
N LEU A 29 -75.19 15.52 59.91
CA LEU A 29 -74.75 15.74 61.30
C LEU A 29 -75.16 17.14 61.80
N SER A 30 -75.01 18.19 60.98
CA SER A 30 -75.47 19.54 61.31
C SER A 30 -77.00 19.62 61.43
N ILE A 31 -77.74 18.99 60.51
CA ILE A 31 -79.21 18.94 60.56
C ILE A 31 -79.67 18.16 61.81
N VAL A 32 -79.05 17.02 62.13
CA VAL A 32 -79.37 16.25 63.34
C VAL A 32 -79.08 17.07 64.60
N GLN A 33 -77.98 17.82 64.64
CA GLN A 33 -77.64 18.67 65.79
C GLN A 33 -78.63 19.85 65.95
N VAL A 34 -79.03 20.47 64.84
CA VAL A 34 -80.07 21.52 64.80
C VAL A 34 -81.43 20.96 65.24
N VAL A 35 -81.83 19.80 64.73
CA VAL A 35 -83.09 19.13 65.09
C VAL A 35 -83.08 18.70 66.56
N LEU A 36 -81.98 18.14 67.07
CA LEU A 36 -81.88 17.74 68.48
C LEU A 36 -81.95 18.94 69.42
N THR A 37 -81.35 20.07 69.02
CA THR A 37 -81.43 21.34 69.75
C THR A 37 -82.84 21.91 69.72
N ALA A 38 -83.51 21.87 68.56
CA ALA A 38 -84.90 22.29 68.42
C ALA A 38 -85.86 21.42 69.25
N VAL A 39 -85.66 20.10 69.28
CA VAL A 39 -86.46 19.17 70.10
C VAL A 39 -86.27 19.45 71.60
N LYS A 40 -85.04 19.73 72.05
CA LYS A 40 -84.77 20.12 73.44
C LYS A 40 -85.49 21.42 73.83
N ILE A 41 -85.47 22.43 72.96
CA ILE A 41 -86.16 23.71 73.18
C ILE A 41 -87.68 23.51 73.20
N LEU A 42 -88.21 22.71 72.28
CA LEU A 42 -89.64 22.41 72.17
C LEU A 42 -90.14 21.67 73.43
N ALA A 43 -89.40 20.67 73.92
CA ALA A 43 -89.75 19.94 75.14
C ALA A 43 -89.75 20.85 76.37
N ALA A 44 -88.77 21.75 76.50
CA ALA A 44 -88.71 22.73 77.59
C ALA A 44 -89.89 23.71 77.54
N THR A 45 -90.28 24.16 76.33
CA THR A 45 -91.40 25.08 76.13
C THR A 45 -92.74 24.38 76.42
N ALA A 46 -92.90 23.12 76.01
CA ALA A 46 -94.10 22.33 76.30
C ALA A 46 -94.30 22.11 77.81
N LEU A 47 -93.24 21.77 78.56
CA LEU A 47 -93.33 21.63 80.01
C LEU A 47 -93.65 22.95 80.71
N PHE A 48 -93.11 24.07 80.20
CA PHE A 48 -93.46 25.40 80.70
C PHE A 48 -94.94 25.72 80.46
N VAL A 49 -95.45 25.45 79.25
CA VAL A 49 -96.86 25.68 78.90
C VAL A 49 -97.79 24.80 79.74
N ILE A 50 -97.47 23.51 79.95
CA ILE A 50 -98.24 22.61 80.82
C ILE A 50 -98.28 23.15 82.27
N SER A 51 -97.16 23.67 82.77
CA SER A 51 -97.11 24.32 84.09
C SER A 51 -98.00 25.58 84.14
N CYS A 52 -97.95 26.45 83.12
CA CYS A 52 -98.82 27.62 83.02
C CYS A 52 -100.31 27.26 82.96
N PHE A 53 -100.69 26.23 82.20
CA PHE A 53 -102.07 25.76 82.13
C PHE A 53 -102.53 25.13 83.45
N GLY A 54 -101.66 24.42 84.16
CA GLY A 54 -101.96 23.94 85.52
C GLY A 54 -102.26 25.08 86.48
N ILE A 55 -101.48 26.17 86.41
CA ILE A 55 -101.70 27.38 87.21
C ILE A 55 -103.03 28.06 86.84
N PHE A 56 -103.31 28.25 85.54
CA PHE A 56 -104.54 28.89 85.05
C PHE A 56 -105.81 28.07 85.30
N GLY A 57 -105.74 26.75 85.15
CA GLY A 57 -106.86 25.85 85.45
C GLY A 57 -107.23 25.87 86.93
N CYS A 58 -106.25 25.99 87.82
CA CYS A 58 -106.49 26.14 89.26
C CYS A 58 -107.14 27.49 89.62
N LEU A 59 -106.78 28.59 88.95
CA LEU A 59 -107.37 29.93 89.15
C LEU A 59 -108.87 29.99 88.80
N LEU A 60 -109.36 29.11 87.92
CA LEU A 60 -110.73 29.11 87.42
C LEU A 60 -111.68 28.17 88.16
N SER A 61 -111.23 27.36 89.13
CA SER A 61 -112.12 26.32 89.72
C SER A 61 -112.09 26.09 91.22
N VAL A 62 -111.15 26.62 92.02
CA VAL A 62 -111.20 26.53 93.50
C VAL A 62 -110.43 27.71 94.14
N PRO A 63 -110.88 28.34 95.24
CA PRO A 63 -110.02 29.24 96.02
C PRO A 63 -108.91 28.43 96.70
N LEU A 64 -107.76 28.30 96.04
CA LEU A 64 -106.57 27.75 96.67
C LEU A 64 -106.01 28.75 97.69
N GLY A 65 -105.85 28.30 98.94
CA GLY A 65 -105.17 29.07 99.97
C GLY A 65 -103.72 29.40 99.57
N ILE A 66 -103.17 30.47 100.16
CA ILE A 66 -101.85 31.04 99.85
C ILE A 66 -100.72 29.99 99.80
N GLY A 67 -100.79 28.94 100.62
CA GLY A 67 -99.82 27.84 100.62
C GLY A 67 -99.76 27.03 99.33
N GLY A 68 -100.88 26.86 98.62
CA GLY A 68 -100.93 26.12 97.35
C GLY A 68 -100.25 26.87 96.20
N ALA A 69 -100.39 28.21 96.16
CA ALA A 69 -99.74 29.05 95.15
C ALA A 69 -98.20 29.04 95.33
N ILE A 70 -97.72 29.11 96.57
CA ILE A 70 -96.27 29.08 96.86
C ILE A 70 -95.67 27.72 96.46
N GLY A 71 -96.33 26.61 96.80
CA GLY A 71 -95.87 25.27 96.40
C GLY A 71 -95.74 25.11 94.88
N LEU A 72 -96.70 25.64 94.11
CA LEU A 72 -96.66 25.55 92.65
C LEU A 72 -95.56 26.43 92.03
N THR A 73 -95.36 27.65 92.54
CA THR A 73 -94.27 28.51 92.07
C THR A 73 -92.89 27.92 92.38
N CYS A 74 -92.71 27.30 93.55
CA CYS A 74 -91.49 26.58 93.88
C CYS A 74 -91.25 25.38 92.96
N ALA A 75 -92.29 24.62 92.60
CA ALA A 75 -92.16 23.52 91.65
C ALA A 75 -91.80 23.99 90.25
N ALA A 76 -92.42 25.08 89.77
CA ALA A 76 -92.10 25.68 88.48
C ALA A 76 -90.63 26.17 88.44
N LEU A 77 -90.16 26.82 89.51
CA LEU A 77 -88.76 27.25 89.62
C LEU A 77 -87.80 26.06 89.71
N ALA A 78 -88.15 24.99 90.44
CA ALA A 78 -87.33 23.78 90.50
C ALA A 78 -87.20 23.11 89.12
N CYS A 79 -88.30 23.00 88.36
CA CYS A 79 -88.27 22.50 86.98
C CYS A 79 -87.42 23.40 86.08
N PHE A 80 -87.50 24.72 86.21
CA PHE A 80 -86.69 25.66 85.44
C PHE A 80 -85.18 25.52 85.74
N VAL A 81 -84.81 25.37 87.01
CA VAL A 81 -83.41 25.16 87.43
C VAL A 81 -82.87 23.81 86.90
N ILE A 82 -83.68 22.75 86.91
CA ILE A 82 -83.29 21.44 86.34
C ILE A 82 -83.04 21.54 84.83
N VAL A 83 -83.87 22.32 84.11
CA VAL A 83 -83.69 22.56 82.67
C VAL A 83 -82.42 23.39 82.39
N LEU A 84 -82.14 24.42 83.19
CA LEU A 84 -80.91 25.22 83.07
C LEU A 84 -79.64 24.40 83.34
N MET A 85 -79.66 23.56 84.38
CA MET A 85 -78.56 22.63 84.67
C MET A 85 -78.34 21.63 83.53
N SER A 86 -79.41 21.22 82.83
CA SER A 86 -79.35 20.33 81.67
C SER A 86 -78.82 20.99 80.39
N LEU A 87 -78.91 22.32 80.28
CA LEU A 87 -78.37 23.11 79.17
C LEU A 87 -76.89 23.48 79.38
N TRP A 88 -76.43 23.56 80.63
CA TRP A 88 -75.04 23.86 80.99
C TRP A 88 -74.14 22.63 81.21
N ALA A 89 -74.69 21.42 81.09
CA ALA A 89 -73.90 20.20 81.08
C ALA A 89 -72.98 20.21 79.85
N GLY A 90 -71.66 20.32 80.09
CA GLY A 90 -70.65 20.36 79.04
C GLY A 90 -70.70 19.13 78.11
N PRO A 91 -70.13 19.25 76.90
CA PRO A 91 -70.25 18.23 75.88
C PRO A 91 -69.78 16.86 76.38
N SER A 92 -70.64 15.86 76.18
CA SER A 92 -70.41 14.48 76.63
C SER A 92 -69.14 13.91 76.00
N ALA A 93 -68.49 12.93 76.64
CA ALA A 93 -67.28 12.28 76.12
C ALA A 93 -67.44 11.75 74.68
N LYS A 94 -68.66 11.34 74.29
CA LYS A 94 -68.98 10.91 72.91
C LYS A 94 -68.91 12.06 71.90
N GLU A 95 -69.30 13.27 72.29
CA GLU A 95 -69.27 14.46 71.43
C GLU A 95 -67.83 14.91 71.15
N LYS A 96 -66.95 14.85 72.16
CA LYS A 96 -65.50 15.07 71.97
C LYS A 96 -64.86 14.04 71.03
N ALA A 97 -65.30 12.78 71.09
CA ALA A 97 -64.82 11.73 70.19
C ALA A 97 -65.24 12.00 68.73
N TYR A 98 -66.49 12.43 68.50
CA TYR A 98 -66.94 12.84 67.17
C TYR A 98 -66.21 14.09 66.66
N GLN A 99 -65.97 15.08 67.50
CA GLN A 99 -65.22 16.27 67.11
C GLN A 99 -63.79 15.93 66.69
N LYS A 100 -63.12 15.05 67.44
CA LYS A 100 -61.78 14.55 67.05
C LYS A 100 -61.79 13.85 65.69
N GLN A 101 -62.86 13.11 65.39
CA GLN A 101 -63.03 12.45 64.11
C GLN A 101 -63.22 13.48 62.98
N ILE A 102 -64.02 14.52 63.20
CA ILE A 102 -64.22 15.63 62.25
C ILE A 102 -62.91 16.37 61.98
N ASP A 103 -62.13 16.69 63.02
CA ASP A 103 -60.84 17.38 62.87
C ASP A 103 -59.83 16.52 62.11
N THR A 104 -59.84 15.20 62.35
CA THR A 104 -59.00 14.24 61.60
C THR A 104 -59.41 14.22 60.12
N PHE A 105 -60.71 14.16 59.82
CA PHE A 105 -61.20 14.22 58.44
C PHE A 105 -60.88 15.56 57.75
N ALA A 106 -60.96 16.67 58.49
CA ALA A 106 -60.60 17.98 57.95
C ALA A 106 -59.10 18.06 57.61
N ALA A 107 -58.24 17.51 58.46
CA ALA A 107 -56.81 17.41 58.21
C ALA A 107 -56.49 16.50 57.01
N GLU A 108 -57.18 15.35 56.89
CA GLU A 108 -57.03 14.46 55.74
C GLU A 108 -57.51 15.10 54.43
N ASN A 109 -58.62 15.83 54.44
CA ASN A 109 -59.09 16.56 53.27
C ASN A 109 -58.12 17.68 52.85
N ALA A 110 -57.53 18.40 53.81
CA ALA A 110 -56.49 19.39 53.52
C ALA A 110 -55.24 18.73 52.90
N ARG A 111 -54.83 17.56 53.43
CA ARG A 111 -53.73 16.76 52.88
C ARG A 111 -54.03 16.27 51.46
N LEU A 112 -55.25 15.78 51.21
CA LEU A 112 -55.69 15.34 49.89
C LEU A 112 -55.66 16.50 48.89
N LYS A 113 -56.09 17.69 49.31
CA LYS A 113 -56.07 18.89 48.47
C LYS A 113 -54.65 19.30 48.09
N ASN A 114 -53.70 19.22 49.04
CA ASN A 114 -52.28 19.48 48.75
C ASN A 114 -51.72 18.43 47.79
N ASN A 115 -51.98 17.14 48.03
CA ASN A 115 -51.56 16.07 47.14
C ASN A 115 -52.12 16.25 45.71
N LEU A 116 -53.37 16.71 45.57
CA LEU A 116 -53.98 16.98 44.27
C LEU A 116 -53.29 18.15 43.56
N SER A 117 -52.95 19.21 44.29
CA SER A 117 -52.16 20.33 43.73
C SER A 117 -50.76 19.89 43.29
N ASP A 118 -50.10 19.02 44.06
CA ASP A 118 -48.79 18.48 43.68
C ASP A 118 -48.88 17.56 42.46
N LEU A 119 -49.96 16.78 42.35
CA LEU A 119 -50.23 15.95 41.17
C LEU A 119 -50.49 16.81 39.92
N GLU A 120 -51.22 17.92 40.05
CA GLU A 120 -51.48 18.86 38.95
C GLU A 120 -50.19 19.53 38.45
N LYS A 121 -49.28 19.89 39.36
CA LYS A 121 -47.95 20.39 39.01
C LYS A 121 -47.12 19.32 38.30
N ALA A 122 -47.15 18.08 38.79
CA ALA A 122 -46.44 16.97 38.16
C ALA A 122 -47.00 16.64 36.75
N LEU A 123 -48.32 16.76 36.55
CA LEU A 123 -48.93 16.64 35.23
C LEU A 123 -48.51 17.78 34.29
N SER A 124 -48.36 19.00 34.80
CA SER A 124 -47.90 20.14 34.01
C SER A 124 -46.43 19.97 33.57
N SER A 125 -45.55 19.54 34.49
CA SER A 125 -44.14 19.28 34.15
C SER A 125 -43.98 18.09 33.20
N LEU A 126 -44.81 17.06 33.33
CA LEU A 126 -44.83 15.94 32.38
C LEU A 126 -45.29 16.41 30.99
N GLY A 127 -46.21 17.38 30.93
CA GLY A 127 -46.61 18.06 29.69
C GLY A 127 -45.42 18.76 29.02
N GLU A 128 -44.61 19.48 29.77
CA GLU A 128 -43.40 20.15 29.27
C GLU A 128 -42.37 19.16 28.72
N VAL A 129 -42.11 18.07 29.45
CA VAL A 129 -41.24 16.97 28.98
C VAL A 129 -41.78 16.33 27.69
N SER A 130 -43.11 16.24 27.53
CA SER A 130 -43.69 15.70 26.29
C SER A 130 -43.41 16.59 25.07
N VAL A 131 -43.40 17.92 25.25
CA VAL A 131 -43.09 18.88 24.19
C VAL A 131 -41.60 18.83 23.84
N ASP A 132 -40.72 18.77 24.84
CA ASP A 132 -39.28 18.62 24.62
C ASP A 132 -38.95 17.30 23.90
N LEU A 133 -39.65 16.21 24.27
CA LEU A 133 -39.47 14.92 23.62
C LEU A 133 -39.93 14.96 22.15
N ASP A 134 -41.06 15.60 21.85
CA ASP A 134 -41.54 15.79 20.47
C ASP A 134 -40.55 16.60 19.62
N ALA A 135 -40.00 17.68 20.18
CA ALA A 135 -38.97 18.49 19.53
C ALA A 135 -37.70 17.66 19.25
N HIS A 136 -37.27 16.81 20.20
CA HIS A 136 -36.09 15.96 20.02
C HIS A 136 -36.34 14.83 19.01
N VAL A 137 -37.55 14.28 18.96
CA VAL A 137 -37.97 13.31 17.92
C VAL A 137 -37.91 13.96 16.54
N LYS A 138 -38.45 15.17 16.40
CA LYS A 138 -38.43 15.91 15.13
C LYS A 138 -37.00 16.25 14.68
N SER A 139 -36.15 16.70 15.61
CA SER A 139 -34.73 16.91 15.33
C SER A 139 -34.02 15.62 14.91
N SER A 140 -34.39 14.47 15.48
CA SER A 140 -33.80 13.18 15.09
C SER A 140 -34.25 12.75 13.69
N GLU A 141 -35.49 13.05 13.30
CA GLU A 141 -36.03 12.76 11.98
C GLU A 141 -35.35 13.61 10.88
N ASP A 142 -35.10 14.89 11.17
CA ASP A 142 -34.31 15.78 10.30
C ASP A 142 -32.87 15.26 10.13
N LEU A 143 -32.23 14.80 11.22
CA LEU A 143 -30.88 14.23 11.17
C LEU A 143 -30.83 12.94 10.33
N VAL A 144 -31.84 12.06 10.45
CA VAL A 144 -31.96 10.86 9.62
C VAL A 144 -32.12 11.23 8.15
N THR A 145 -32.89 12.28 7.85
CA THR A 145 -33.09 12.77 6.48
C THR A 145 -31.79 13.31 5.89
N GLN A 146 -31.02 14.09 6.66
CA GLN A 146 -29.68 14.55 6.25
C GLN A 146 -28.73 13.38 6.00
N CYS A 147 -28.72 12.37 6.88
CA CYS A 147 -27.86 11.20 6.72
C CYS A 147 -28.20 10.40 5.46
N LYS A 148 -29.50 10.22 5.15
CA LYS A 148 -29.95 9.61 3.89
C LYS A 148 -29.50 10.41 2.67
N HIS A 149 -29.60 11.73 2.73
CA HIS A 149 -29.15 12.60 1.65
C HIS A 149 -27.65 12.45 1.40
N VAL A 150 -26.81 12.54 2.44
CA VAL A 150 -25.36 12.31 2.35
C VAL A 150 -25.04 10.92 1.78
N LEU A 151 -25.76 9.88 2.22
CA LEU A 151 -25.58 8.53 1.71
C LEU A 151 -25.93 8.43 0.22
N SER A 152 -26.94 9.17 -0.25
CA SER A 152 -27.30 9.22 -1.67
C SER A 152 -26.25 9.94 -2.51
N GLU A 153 -25.69 11.05 -2.02
CA GLU A 153 -24.60 11.76 -2.69
C GLU A 153 -23.34 10.91 -2.76
N PHE A 154 -23.00 10.21 -1.68
CA PHE A 154 -21.85 9.30 -1.65
C PHE A 154 -22.00 8.17 -2.68
N ASN A 155 -23.20 7.57 -2.80
CA ASN A 155 -23.44 6.54 -3.81
C ASN A 155 -23.38 7.09 -5.24
N THR A 156 -23.84 8.32 -5.47
CA THR A 156 -23.74 9.00 -6.76
C THR A 156 -22.28 9.24 -7.12
N LEU A 157 -21.50 9.80 -6.18
CA LEU A 157 -20.07 10.03 -6.34
C LEU A 157 -19.31 8.72 -6.62
N LYS A 158 -19.67 7.62 -5.94
CA LYS A 158 -19.09 6.29 -6.21
C LYS A 158 -19.36 5.85 -7.65
N LEU A 159 -20.57 6.03 -8.16
CA LEU A 159 -20.91 5.70 -9.55
C LEU A 159 -20.12 6.57 -10.53
N GLU A 160 -20.06 7.88 -10.28
CA GLU A 160 -19.28 8.81 -11.12
C GLU A 160 -17.79 8.45 -11.13
N MET A 161 -17.22 8.12 -9.96
CA MET A 161 -15.83 7.70 -9.85
C MET A 161 -15.58 6.38 -10.58
N GLN A 162 -16.51 5.43 -10.51
CA GLN A 162 -16.44 4.16 -11.23
C GLN A 162 -16.53 4.35 -12.76
N GLU A 163 -17.35 5.29 -13.22
CA GLU A 163 -17.44 5.66 -14.63
C GLU A 163 -16.18 6.40 -15.11
N GLN A 164 -15.59 7.29 -14.29
CA GLN A 164 -14.31 7.93 -14.60
C GLN A 164 -13.12 6.95 -14.60
N LEU A 165 -13.21 5.86 -13.84
CA LEU A 165 -12.19 4.80 -13.86
C LEU A 165 -12.37 3.82 -15.03
N ARG A 166 -13.52 3.82 -15.71
CA ARG A 166 -13.80 2.94 -16.86
C ARG A 166 -12.84 3.19 -18.05
N PRO A 167 -12.53 4.44 -18.44
CA PRO A 167 -11.45 4.74 -19.38
C PRO A 167 -10.08 4.19 -18.91
N ALA A 168 -9.76 4.31 -17.62
CA ALA A 168 -8.50 3.77 -17.09
C ALA A 168 -8.44 2.24 -17.17
N ALA A 169 -9.53 1.53 -16.89
CA ALA A 169 -9.61 0.08 -17.08
C ALA A 169 -9.50 -0.35 -18.56
N SER A 170 -10.10 0.44 -19.46
CA SER A 170 -9.95 0.28 -20.91
C SER A 170 -8.51 0.50 -21.38
N LEU A 171 -7.83 1.52 -20.85
CA LEU A 171 -6.42 1.79 -21.12
C LEU A 171 -5.53 0.67 -20.58
N ILE A 172 -5.77 0.18 -19.35
CA ILE A 172 -5.04 -0.96 -18.79
C ILE A 172 -5.23 -2.20 -19.66
N SER A 173 -6.45 -2.48 -20.13
CA SER A 173 -6.71 -3.60 -21.05
C SER A 173 -6.01 -3.42 -22.40
N SER A 174 -6.01 -2.20 -22.94
CA SER A 174 -5.36 -1.89 -24.22
C SER A 174 -3.83 -1.99 -24.12
N VAL A 175 -3.25 -1.47 -23.03
CA VAL A 175 -1.82 -1.59 -22.72
C VAL A 175 -1.43 -3.05 -22.51
N SER A 176 -2.25 -3.83 -21.79
CA SER A 176 -2.01 -5.26 -21.56
C SER A 176 -2.09 -6.09 -22.84
N LYS A 177 -2.90 -5.67 -23.83
CA LYS A 177 -2.94 -6.27 -25.18
C LYS A 177 -1.78 -5.84 -26.08
N LEU A 178 -1.24 -4.64 -25.88
CA LEU A 178 -0.10 -4.11 -26.65
C LEU A 178 1.25 -4.61 -26.13
N LEU A 179 1.32 -4.91 -24.84
CA LEU A 179 2.48 -5.45 -24.15
C LEU A 179 2.09 -6.80 -23.56
N THR A 180 1.79 -7.76 -24.43
CA THR A 180 1.56 -9.13 -23.95
C THR A 180 2.85 -9.69 -23.38
N LYS A 181 2.74 -10.63 -22.42
CA LYS A 181 3.92 -11.32 -21.88
C LYS A 181 4.66 -12.05 -22.99
N GLU A 182 3.94 -12.60 -23.95
CA GLU A 182 4.48 -13.20 -25.18
C GLU A 182 5.31 -12.21 -26.00
N ASP A 183 4.84 -10.98 -26.24
CA ASP A 183 5.62 -9.97 -26.98
C ASP A 183 6.91 -9.60 -26.25
N ILE A 184 6.86 -9.50 -24.91
CA ILE A 184 8.03 -9.21 -24.08
C ILE A 184 9.02 -10.38 -24.09
N ILE A 185 8.54 -11.63 -24.08
CA ILE A 185 9.38 -12.83 -24.20
C ILE A 185 10.02 -12.89 -25.58
N LYS A 186 9.24 -12.68 -26.65
CA LYS A 186 9.75 -12.67 -28.02
C LYS A 186 10.82 -11.60 -28.22
N LEU A 187 10.57 -10.38 -27.73
CA LEU A 187 11.56 -9.29 -27.79
C LEU A 187 12.82 -9.63 -26.98
N LYS A 188 12.69 -10.31 -25.84
CA LYS A 188 13.83 -10.78 -25.04
C LYS A 188 14.65 -11.81 -25.81
N ASP A 189 14.01 -12.77 -26.46
CA ASP A 189 14.67 -13.83 -27.22
C ASP A 189 15.38 -13.25 -28.45
N GLU A 190 14.73 -12.34 -29.17
CA GLU A 190 15.34 -11.59 -30.29
C GLU A 190 16.55 -10.75 -29.83
N LEU A 191 16.45 -10.10 -28.66
CA LEU A 191 17.57 -9.34 -28.09
C LEU A 191 18.73 -10.26 -27.66
N GLN A 192 18.44 -11.46 -27.16
CA GLN A 192 19.47 -12.46 -26.84
C GLN A 192 20.13 -13.02 -28.11
N ASP A 193 19.36 -13.32 -29.16
CA ASP A 193 19.92 -13.74 -30.45
C ASP A 193 20.82 -12.64 -31.03
N LEU A 194 20.36 -11.39 -30.99
CA LEU A 194 21.16 -10.25 -31.43
C LEU A 194 22.44 -10.10 -30.60
N LYS A 195 22.37 -10.26 -29.28
CA LYS A 195 23.55 -10.24 -28.40
C LYS A 195 24.55 -11.33 -28.79
N ASN A 196 24.07 -12.56 -29.05
CA ASN A 196 24.93 -13.67 -29.45
C ASN A 196 25.60 -13.38 -30.81
N LYS A 197 24.85 -12.84 -31.79
CA LYS A 197 25.40 -12.40 -33.09
C LYS A 197 26.45 -11.29 -32.94
N VAL A 198 26.24 -10.34 -32.02
CA VAL A 198 27.23 -9.28 -31.74
C VAL A 198 28.50 -9.89 -31.14
N ILE A 199 28.39 -10.82 -30.19
CA ILE A 199 29.55 -11.52 -29.61
C ILE A 199 30.31 -12.29 -30.69
N GLN A 200 29.60 -13.01 -31.57
CA GLN A 200 30.24 -13.75 -32.66
C GLN A 200 30.90 -12.82 -33.68
N THR A 201 30.24 -11.72 -34.04
CA THR A 201 30.82 -10.70 -34.91
C THR A 201 32.08 -10.11 -34.29
N GLN A 202 32.06 -9.84 -32.98
CA GLN A 202 33.23 -9.35 -32.26
C GLN A 202 34.38 -10.38 -32.26
N ALA A 203 34.10 -11.67 -32.07
CA ALA A 203 35.10 -12.73 -32.20
C ALA A 203 35.71 -12.77 -33.61
N ASN A 204 34.89 -12.65 -34.65
CA ASN A 204 35.37 -12.61 -36.04
C ASN A 204 36.25 -11.37 -36.31
N VAL A 205 35.91 -10.21 -35.75
CA VAL A 205 36.72 -8.98 -35.87
C VAL A 205 38.08 -9.15 -35.19
N VAL A 206 38.12 -9.77 -34.00
CA VAL A 206 39.39 -10.06 -33.31
C VAL A 206 40.26 -10.98 -34.17
N LEU A 207 39.69 -12.08 -34.66
CA LEU A 207 40.41 -13.04 -35.50
C LEU A 207 40.91 -12.41 -36.81
N THR A 208 40.13 -11.49 -37.40
CA THR A 208 40.53 -10.70 -38.58
C THR A 208 41.67 -9.74 -38.24
N ASN A 209 41.66 -9.11 -37.07
CA ASN A 209 42.72 -8.21 -36.63
C ASN A 209 44.04 -8.96 -36.40
N ASP A 210 43.97 -10.13 -35.75
CA ASP A 210 45.13 -10.99 -35.53
C ASP A 210 45.74 -11.43 -36.88
N LEU A 211 44.89 -11.85 -37.83
CA LEU A 211 45.35 -12.21 -39.18
C LEU A 211 45.96 -11.02 -39.92
N LEU A 212 45.39 -9.81 -39.75
CA LEU A 212 45.93 -8.59 -40.33
C LEU A 212 47.30 -8.24 -39.74
N GLN A 213 47.47 -8.35 -38.42
CA GLN A 213 48.78 -8.15 -37.77
C GLN A 213 49.81 -9.18 -38.25
N GLN A 214 49.41 -10.45 -38.35
CA GLN A 214 50.29 -11.50 -38.87
C GLN A 214 50.73 -11.20 -40.31
N THR A 215 49.77 -10.81 -41.16
CA THR A 215 50.05 -10.45 -42.55
C THR A 215 50.95 -9.22 -42.65
N GLN A 216 50.72 -8.21 -41.80
CA GLN A 216 51.58 -7.03 -41.73
C GLN A 216 53.01 -7.40 -41.33
N GLY A 217 53.17 -8.31 -40.36
CA GLY A 217 54.48 -8.85 -39.97
C GLY A 217 55.18 -9.58 -41.12
N GLN A 218 54.45 -10.40 -41.89
CA GLN A 218 54.99 -11.07 -43.08
C GLN A 218 55.43 -10.09 -44.16
N VAL A 219 54.63 -9.04 -44.41
CA VAL A 219 54.98 -7.98 -45.39
C VAL A 219 56.23 -7.22 -44.94
N GLN A 220 56.35 -6.90 -43.65
CA GLN A 220 57.56 -6.26 -43.12
C GLN A 220 58.80 -7.14 -43.29
N GLN A 221 58.67 -8.45 -43.02
CA GLN A 221 59.75 -9.41 -43.23
C GLN A 221 60.15 -9.49 -44.72
N GLN A 222 59.17 -9.55 -45.62
CA GLN A 222 59.42 -9.57 -47.05
C GLN A 222 60.12 -8.29 -47.53
N GLN A 223 59.71 -7.13 -47.01
CA GLN A 223 60.36 -5.85 -47.32
C GLN A 223 61.82 -5.80 -46.84
N GLN A 224 62.11 -6.33 -45.65
CA GLN A 224 63.49 -6.42 -45.15
C GLN A 224 64.34 -7.33 -46.04
N LEU A 225 63.80 -8.48 -46.45
CA LEU A 225 64.49 -9.40 -47.36
C LEU A 225 64.75 -8.76 -48.73
N LEU A 226 63.76 -8.01 -49.26
CA LEU A 226 63.92 -7.27 -50.51
C LEU A 226 65.04 -6.22 -50.41
N ASN A 227 65.09 -5.47 -49.32
CA ASN A 227 66.15 -4.47 -49.08
C ASN A 227 67.53 -5.13 -49.03
N GLN A 228 67.63 -6.26 -48.33
CA GLN A 228 68.89 -7.00 -48.20
C GLN A 228 69.35 -7.57 -49.54
N LEU A 229 68.41 -8.06 -50.36
CA LEU A 229 68.70 -8.52 -51.71
C LEU A 229 69.16 -7.36 -52.60
N GLN A 230 68.54 -6.18 -52.49
CA GLN A 230 68.93 -5.00 -53.25
C GLN A 230 70.33 -4.51 -52.87
N GLU A 231 70.69 -4.57 -51.59
CA GLU A 231 72.04 -4.26 -51.12
C GLU A 231 73.08 -5.24 -51.67
N GLN A 232 72.76 -6.55 -51.68
CA GLN A 232 73.63 -7.55 -52.30
C GLN A 232 73.82 -7.32 -53.80
N VAL A 233 72.76 -6.99 -54.53
CA VAL A 233 72.85 -6.67 -55.96
C VAL A 233 73.76 -5.45 -56.18
N GLN A 234 73.64 -4.42 -55.34
CA GLN A 234 74.48 -3.23 -55.45
C GLN A 234 75.95 -3.53 -55.16
N ALA A 235 76.24 -4.36 -54.15
CA ALA A 235 77.59 -4.81 -53.85
C ALA A 235 78.20 -5.63 -55.01
N LEU A 236 77.41 -6.51 -55.60
CA LEU A 236 77.84 -7.33 -56.74
C LEU A 236 78.11 -6.46 -57.98
N GLU A 237 77.30 -5.44 -58.24
CA GLU A 237 77.53 -4.49 -59.34
C GLU A 237 78.80 -3.66 -59.11
N GLN A 238 79.08 -3.24 -57.87
CA GLN A 238 80.36 -2.60 -57.52
C GLN A 238 81.56 -3.53 -57.74
N GLN A 239 81.45 -4.80 -57.32
CA GLN A 239 82.49 -5.79 -57.54
C GLN A 239 82.76 -6.00 -59.04
N LYS A 240 81.71 -6.07 -59.85
CA LYS A 240 81.81 -6.14 -61.31
C LYS A 240 82.53 -4.93 -61.90
N GLN A 241 82.21 -3.71 -61.45
CA GLN A 241 82.88 -2.48 -61.93
C GLN A 241 84.37 -2.46 -61.55
N GLN A 242 84.70 -2.86 -60.32
CA GLN A 242 86.10 -2.98 -59.89
C GLN A 242 86.85 -4.00 -60.75
N LEU A 243 86.24 -5.16 -61.02
CA LEU A 243 86.85 -6.19 -61.86
C LEU A 243 87.07 -5.69 -63.29
N GLN A 244 86.11 -4.97 -63.88
CA GLN A 244 86.28 -4.33 -65.19
C GLN A 244 87.46 -3.35 -65.19
N GLN A 245 87.62 -2.54 -64.15
CA GLN A 245 88.74 -1.60 -64.04
C GLN A 245 90.09 -2.33 -63.96
N VAL A 246 90.16 -3.42 -63.18
CA VAL A 246 91.35 -4.28 -63.08
C VAL A 246 91.70 -4.90 -64.43
N VAL A 247 90.70 -5.39 -65.17
CA VAL A 247 90.90 -5.93 -66.53
C VAL A 247 91.49 -4.87 -67.47
N ILE A 248 90.98 -3.64 -67.44
CA ILE A 248 91.52 -2.52 -68.25
C ILE A 248 92.98 -2.23 -67.87
N GLN A 249 93.29 -2.18 -66.57
CA GLN A 249 94.66 -1.94 -66.11
C GLN A 249 95.63 -3.05 -66.53
N LEU A 250 95.22 -4.31 -66.41
CA LEU A 250 96.01 -5.46 -66.86
C LEU A 250 96.23 -5.43 -68.38
N GLN A 251 95.21 -5.09 -69.16
CA GLN A 251 95.32 -4.95 -70.61
C GLN A 251 96.32 -3.86 -71.00
N GLN A 252 96.29 -2.70 -70.33
CA GLN A 252 97.23 -1.60 -70.55
C GLN A 252 98.65 -1.98 -70.14
N ALA A 253 98.83 -2.63 -68.98
CA ALA A 253 100.13 -3.11 -68.54
C ALA A 253 100.71 -4.14 -69.51
N ALA A 254 99.88 -5.03 -70.05
CA ALA A 254 100.28 -5.99 -71.06
C ALA A 254 100.69 -5.31 -72.38
N GLN A 255 99.97 -4.28 -72.83
CA GLN A 255 100.34 -3.48 -74.00
C GLN A 255 101.68 -2.77 -73.80
N GLN A 256 101.87 -2.10 -72.65
CA GLN A 256 103.13 -1.44 -72.32
C GLN A 256 104.31 -2.42 -72.22
N ALA A 257 104.09 -3.59 -71.61
CA ALA A 257 105.09 -4.64 -71.58
C ALA A 257 105.43 -5.14 -72.99
N GLY A 258 104.43 -5.31 -73.86
CA GLY A 258 104.61 -5.67 -75.27
C GLY A 258 105.39 -4.61 -76.06
N GLU A 259 105.07 -3.32 -75.88
CA GLU A 259 105.79 -2.20 -76.49
C GLU A 259 107.24 -2.12 -76.00
N ALA A 260 107.46 -2.25 -74.68
CA ALA A 260 108.78 -2.28 -74.09
C ALA A 260 109.61 -3.46 -74.61
N GLN A 261 109.00 -4.65 -74.74
CA GLN A 261 109.63 -5.82 -75.34
C GLN A 261 110.00 -5.56 -76.80
N HIS A 262 109.11 -4.94 -77.59
CA HIS A 262 109.39 -4.60 -78.98
C HIS A 262 110.54 -3.59 -79.10
N HIS A 263 110.56 -2.58 -78.23
CA HIS A 263 111.63 -1.59 -78.18
C HIS A 263 112.97 -2.21 -77.77
N LEU A 264 112.97 -3.15 -76.82
CA LEU A 264 114.16 -3.90 -76.44
C LEU A 264 114.67 -4.78 -77.59
N ILE A 265 113.78 -5.50 -78.30
CA ILE A 265 114.15 -6.31 -79.47
C ILE A 265 114.72 -5.43 -80.58
N ALA A 266 114.10 -4.28 -80.87
CA ALA A 266 114.62 -3.32 -81.85
C ALA A 266 115.99 -2.76 -81.45
N GLY A 267 116.17 -2.39 -80.17
CA GLY A 267 117.45 -1.93 -79.63
C GLY A 267 118.53 -3.00 -79.69
N LEU A 268 118.20 -4.25 -79.38
CA LEU A 268 119.12 -5.39 -79.47
C LEU A 268 119.47 -5.69 -80.94
N GLY A 269 118.49 -5.63 -81.85
CA GLY A 269 118.71 -5.79 -83.29
C GLY A 269 119.65 -4.73 -83.86
N ALA A 270 119.50 -3.47 -83.45
CA ALA A 270 120.42 -2.39 -83.80
C ALA A 270 121.82 -2.62 -83.23
N ALA A 271 121.93 -3.06 -81.97
CA ALA A 271 123.21 -3.38 -81.35
C ALA A 271 123.93 -4.56 -82.04
N ILE A 272 123.19 -5.57 -82.49
CA ILE A 272 123.73 -6.71 -83.24
C ILE A 272 124.19 -6.28 -84.64
N GLN A 273 123.46 -5.40 -85.32
CA GLN A 273 123.90 -4.82 -86.60
C GLN A 273 125.19 -3.99 -86.46
N GLN A 274 125.36 -3.30 -85.33
CA GLN A 274 126.59 -2.54 -85.02
C GLN A 274 127.78 -3.46 -84.67
N ALA A 275 127.53 -4.69 -84.24
CA ALA A 275 128.54 -5.66 -83.78
C ALA A 275 128.99 -6.69 -84.85
N ALA A 276 128.58 -6.54 -86.12
CA ALA A 276 128.89 -7.52 -87.17
C ALA A 276 130.39 -7.54 -87.60
N ALA A 277 131.18 -8.43 -86.98
CA ALA A 277 132.44 -8.99 -87.49
C ALA A 277 132.18 -10.43 -88.04
N PRO A 278 133.02 -10.98 -88.96
CA PRO A 278 132.58 -12.03 -89.89
C PRO A 278 132.35 -13.39 -89.22
N ALA A 279 131.32 -14.07 -89.73
CA ALA A 279 130.77 -15.32 -89.21
C ALA A 279 131.78 -16.48 -89.16
N ALA A 280 131.75 -17.22 -88.05
CA ALA A 280 132.42 -18.49 -87.81
C ALA A 280 131.38 -19.64 -87.75
N PRO A 281 131.81 -20.90 -87.95
CA PRO A 281 131.09 -21.90 -88.74
C PRO A 281 129.96 -22.62 -87.98
N ALA A 282 129.04 -23.17 -88.77
CA ALA A 282 127.88 -23.94 -88.33
C ALA A 282 128.23 -25.33 -87.74
N VAL A 283 127.19 -25.97 -87.18
CA VAL A 283 126.98 -27.41 -86.83
C VAL A 283 127.09 -27.68 -85.31
N PRO A 284 126.25 -28.55 -84.66
CA PRO A 284 125.38 -29.62 -85.18
C PRO A 284 123.89 -29.56 -84.83
N ALA A 285 123.12 -30.41 -85.52
CA ALA A 285 121.68 -30.58 -85.42
C ALA A 285 121.20 -31.11 -84.05
N ALA A 286 120.02 -30.64 -83.65
CA ALA A 286 119.39 -30.91 -82.36
C ALA A 286 118.83 -32.34 -82.22
N PRO A 287 118.77 -32.90 -81.00
CA PRO A 287 118.09 -34.17 -80.73
C PRO A 287 116.57 -34.03 -80.87
N ALA A 288 115.92 -35.10 -81.33
CA ALA A 288 114.47 -35.16 -81.48
C ALA A 288 113.74 -34.99 -80.13
N ALA A 289 112.63 -34.25 -80.15
CA ALA A 289 111.82 -33.95 -78.98
C ALA A 289 111.13 -35.20 -78.41
N PRO A 290 111.01 -35.33 -77.08
CA PRO A 290 110.27 -36.44 -76.47
C PRO A 290 108.77 -36.30 -76.73
N ALA A 291 108.10 -37.45 -76.93
CA ALA A 291 106.67 -37.52 -77.14
C ALA A 291 105.89 -37.00 -75.92
N VAL A 292 104.84 -36.21 -76.18
CA VAL A 292 103.96 -35.63 -75.16
C VAL A 292 103.08 -36.74 -74.56
N PRO A 293 102.97 -36.86 -73.23
CA PRO A 293 102.03 -37.80 -72.60
C PRO A 293 100.58 -37.41 -72.91
N GLU A 294 99.73 -38.40 -73.17
CA GLU A 294 98.28 -38.18 -73.30
C GLU A 294 97.70 -37.60 -72.00
N ALA A 295 96.83 -36.60 -72.13
CA ALA A 295 96.19 -35.95 -71.01
C ALA A 295 95.22 -36.90 -70.30
N PRO A 296 95.17 -36.93 -68.96
CA PRO A 296 94.24 -37.78 -68.22
C PRO A 296 92.79 -37.38 -68.49
N GLU A 297 91.91 -38.37 -68.65
CA GLU A 297 90.48 -38.15 -68.82
C GLU A 297 89.87 -37.45 -67.60
N VAL A 298 88.98 -36.48 -67.88
CA VAL A 298 88.31 -35.67 -66.86
C VAL A 298 87.30 -36.56 -66.11
N PRO A 299 87.30 -36.58 -64.76
CA PRO A 299 86.30 -37.31 -64.00
C PRO A 299 84.88 -36.79 -64.29
N ALA A 300 83.93 -37.68 -64.50
CA ALA A 300 82.52 -37.32 -64.63
C ALA A 300 82.04 -36.59 -63.37
N ALA A 301 81.30 -35.49 -63.56
CA ALA A 301 80.75 -34.71 -62.46
C ALA A 301 79.76 -35.57 -61.64
N PRO A 302 79.75 -35.45 -60.30
CA PRO A 302 78.82 -36.19 -59.45
C PRO A 302 77.36 -35.77 -59.72
N GLU A 303 76.47 -36.76 -59.75
CA GLU A 303 75.04 -36.51 -59.91
C GLU A 303 74.47 -35.74 -58.71
N VAL A 304 73.64 -34.74 -59.00
CA VAL A 304 73.00 -33.90 -57.98
C VAL A 304 71.92 -34.73 -57.27
N PRO A 305 71.88 -34.76 -55.93
CA PRO A 305 70.82 -35.45 -55.20
C PRO A 305 69.44 -34.90 -55.55
N ALA A 306 68.46 -35.78 -55.75
CA ALA A 306 67.07 -35.39 -55.94
C ALA A 306 66.56 -34.60 -54.73
N ALA A 307 65.84 -33.51 -54.99
CA ALA A 307 65.23 -32.71 -53.94
C ALA A 307 64.17 -33.55 -53.19
N PRO A 308 64.06 -33.40 -51.86
CA PRO A 308 63.07 -34.12 -51.07
C PRO A 308 61.65 -33.73 -51.48
N GLU A 309 60.75 -34.71 -51.47
CA GLU A 309 59.33 -34.50 -51.77
C GLU A 309 58.68 -33.62 -50.69
N ALA A 310 57.82 -32.72 -51.14
CA ALA A 310 57.10 -31.82 -50.26
C ALA A 310 56.03 -32.61 -49.47
N PRO A 311 55.79 -32.25 -48.19
CA PRO A 311 54.80 -32.95 -47.37
C PRO A 311 53.38 -32.73 -47.92
N GLU A 312 52.57 -33.79 -47.84
CA GLU A 312 51.16 -33.74 -48.22
C GLU A 312 50.37 -32.83 -47.29
N ALA A 313 49.44 -32.06 -47.87
CA ALA A 313 48.60 -31.14 -47.15
C ALA A 313 47.56 -31.91 -46.30
N PRO A 314 47.20 -31.40 -45.10
CA PRO A 314 46.24 -32.05 -44.23
C PRO A 314 44.83 -32.08 -44.86
N GLU A 315 44.16 -33.21 -44.71
CA GLU A 315 42.78 -33.38 -45.15
C GLU A 315 41.81 -32.48 -44.36
N ALA A 316 40.83 -31.93 -45.08
CA ALA A 316 39.82 -31.05 -44.51
C ALA A 316 38.81 -31.84 -43.65
N PRO A 317 38.32 -31.26 -42.54
CA PRO A 317 37.36 -31.93 -41.67
C PRO A 317 36.02 -32.16 -42.37
N GLU A 318 35.49 -33.38 -42.20
CA GLU A 318 34.16 -33.75 -42.68
C GLU A 318 33.06 -33.00 -41.93
N ALA A 319 32.03 -32.57 -42.67
CA ALA A 319 30.89 -31.86 -42.13
C ALA A 319 29.92 -32.80 -41.38
N PRO A 320 29.23 -32.33 -40.32
CA PRO A 320 28.26 -33.15 -39.60
C PRO A 320 26.99 -33.40 -40.42
N ALA A 321 26.49 -34.63 -40.37
CA ALA A 321 25.21 -35.03 -40.97
C ALA A 321 24.02 -34.40 -40.22
N PRO A 322 22.90 -34.10 -40.92
CA PRO A 322 21.71 -33.53 -40.29
C PRO A 322 20.98 -34.56 -39.42
N GLU A 323 20.68 -34.18 -38.16
CA GLU A 323 19.78 -34.93 -37.29
C GLU A 323 18.33 -34.83 -37.81
N ASN A 324 17.75 -35.99 -38.13
CA ASN A 324 16.33 -36.13 -38.39
C ASN A 324 15.58 -36.06 -37.05
N ASN A 325 14.79 -35.00 -36.87
CA ASN A 325 13.93 -34.83 -35.70
C ASN A 325 12.54 -35.40 -36.00
N ASP A 326 12.39 -36.72 -35.90
CA ASP A 326 11.07 -37.38 -35.90
C ASP A 326 10.46 -37.32 -34.49
N ASN A 327 9.99 -36.14 -34.11
CA ASN A 327 9.03 -35.98 -33.02
C ASN A 327 7.64 -36.24 -33.58
N ASN A 328 7.14 -37.49 -33.47
CA ASN A 328 5.71 -37.73 -33.51
C ASN A 328 5.24 -38.35 -32.19
N ASN A 329 4.66 -37.46 -31.39
CA ASN A 329 4.00 -37.73 -30.13
C ASN A 329 2.55 -38.16 -30.42
N ASP A 330 2.34 -39.44 -30.73
CA ASP A 330 1.01 -40.05 -30.72
C ASP A 330 0.73 -40.61 -29.32
N ASP A 331 0.25 -39.74 -28.43
CA ASP A 331 -0.46 -40.17 -27.23
C ASP A 331 -1.63 -39.22 -26.98
N ASN A 332 -2.72 -39.42 -27.72
CA ASN A 332 -4.03 -38.93 -27.35
C ASN A 332 -5.13 -39.80 -27.99
N ALA A 333 -5.44 -40.93 -27.36
CA ALA A 333 -6.72 -41.60 -27.50
C ALA A 333 -7.34 -41.77 -26.11
N ALA A 334 -8.18 -40.81 -25.74
CA ALA A 334 -9.15 -40.92 -24.67
C ALA A 334 -10.47 -41.46 -25.22
N SER A 335 -11.12 -42.30 -24.39
CA SER A 335 -12.51 -42.80 -24.45
C SER A 335 -12.78 -44.08 -25.25
#